data_AF-J9E6Y6-F1
#
_entry.id   AF-J9E6Y6-F1
#
_cell.length_a   1.000
_cell.length_b   1.000
_cell.length_c   1.000
_cell.angle_alpha   90.00
_cell.angle_beta   90.00
_cell.angle_gamma   90.00
#
_symmetry.space_group_name_H-M   'P 1'
#
loop_
_entity.id
_entity.type
_entity.pdbx_description
1 polymer ?
#
loop_
_entity_poly.entity_id
_entity_poly.type
_entity_poly.pdbx_seq_one_letter_code
_entity_poly.pdbx_strand_id
1 'polypeptide(L)'
;MRVLRISSLFGSRKVFFEAANPGSTPVIRTKTLSDLGRVHVMPSVNCTDDCYVGMPLHTADGQWFTYGVKLPQNLAEIDYYLYSRLRRRFLALQAEGKNYINETIVIDTDKVKHLEVPLTSKLVWPKLLTRSTVHFPLT
;
A
#
# COMPACT_ATOMS: atom_id res chain seq x y z
N MET A 1 11.87 -20.75 -18.96
CA MET A 1 11.30 -21.43 -17.77
C MET A 1 9.85 -21.01 -17.64
N ARG A 2 8.92 -21.95 -17.59
CA ARG A 2 7.49 -21.66 -17.43
C ARG A 2 7.19 -21.51 -15.94
N VAL A 3 6.52 -20.42 -15.58
CA VAL A 3 6.07 -20.18 -14.20
C VAL A 3 4.85 -21.06 -13.94
N LEU A 4 4.91 -21.84 -12.87
CA LEU A 4 3.84 -22.73 -12.42
C LEU A 4 3.02 -22.08 -11.31
N ARG A 5 3.68 -21.40 -10.37
CA ARG A 5 3.05 -20.78 -9.21
C ARG A 5 3.85 -19.60 -8.71
N ILE A 6 3.15 -18.58 -8.23
CA ILE A 6 3.72 -17.45 -7.49
C ILE A 6 2.91 -17.34 -6.19
N SER A 7 3.59 -17.30 -5.04
CA SER A 7 2.95 -17.18 -3.73
C SER A 7 3.84 -16.46 -2.71
N SER A 8 3.27 -15.95 -1.62
CA SER A 8 4.05 -15.47 -0.47
C SER A 8 4.58 -16.65 0.35
N LEU A 9 5.84 -16.57 0.79
CA LEU A 9 6.50 -17.60 1.62
C LEU A 9 5.74 -17.87 2.92
N PHE A 10 5.25 -16.81 3.58
CA PHE A 10 4.54 -16.90 4.85
C PHE A 10 3.02 -16.93 4.70
N GLY A 11 2.50 -17.02 3.46
CA GLY A 11 1.05 -16.96 3.20
C GLY A 11 0.42 -15.65 3.65
N SER A 12 1.18 -14.55 3.63
CA SER A 12 0.72 -13.24 4.11
C SER A 12 -0.48 -12.76 3.29
N ARG A 13 -1.61 -12.51 3.97
CA ARG A 13 -2.81 -11.93 3.34
C ARG A 13 -2.62 -10.50 2.84
N LYS A 14 -1.47 -9.88 3.12
CA LYS A 14 -1.16 -8.50 2.71
C LYS A 14 -0.61 -8.43 1.29
N VAL A 15 -0.15 -9.54 0.72
CA VAL A 15 0.50 -9.56 -0.60
C VAL A 15 -0.38 -10.32 -1.58
N PHE A 16 -0.82 -9.64 -2.63
CA PHE A 16 -1.60 -10.20 -3.71
C PHE A 16 -0.80 -10.16 -5.00
N PHE A 17 -1.01 -11.18 -5.83
CA PHE A 17 -0.36 -11.29 -7.12
C PHE A 17 -1.40 -11.22 -8.24
N GLU A 18 -1.17 -10.35 -9.20
CA GLU A 18 -1.95 -10.21 -10.40
C GLU A 18 -1.08 -10.62 -11.59
N ALA A 19 -1.47 -11.68 -12.30
CA ALA A 19 -0.73 -12.15 -13.47
C ALA A 19 -0.80 -11.11 -14.61
N ALA A 20 0.31 -10.94 -15.35
CA ALA A 20 0.36 -10.00 -16.48
C ALA A 20 -0.69 -10.30 -17.56
N ASN A 21 -0.98 -11.59 -17.80
CA ASN A 21 -2.00 -12.06 -18.73
C ASN A 21 -2.78 -13.23 -18.10
N PRO A 22 -4.05 -13.06 -17.71
CA PRO A 22 -4.81 -14.07 -16.97
C PRO A 22 -5.11 -15.35 -17.78
N GLY A 23 -4.87 -15.35 -19.09
CA GLY A 23 -5.06 -16.52 -19.97
C GLY A 23 -3.78 -17.25 -20.39
N SER A 24 -2.59 -16.78 -19.99
CA SER A 24 -1.32 -17.38 -20.42
C SER A 24 -0.37 -17.62 -19.26
N THR A 25 0.33 -18.75 -19.28
CA THR A 25 1.39 -19.03 -18.31
C THR A 25 2.61 -18.13 -18.58
N PRO A 26 3.09 -17.35 -17.60
CA PRO A 26 4.27 -16.51 -17.78
C PRO A 26 5.50 -17.34 -18.11
N VAL A 27 6.33 -16.87 -19.04
CA VAL A 27 7.56 -17.55 -19.45
C VAL A 27 8.76 -16.65 -19.19
N ILE A 28 9.64 -17.09 -18.29
CA ILE A 28 10.93 -16.46 -18.05
C ILE A 28 11.87 -16.83 -19.18
N ARG A 29 12.31 -15.83 -19.93
CA ARG A 29 13.27 -15.94 -21.03
C ARG A 29 14.68 -15.58 -20.53
N THR A 30 15.69 -16.27 -21.04
CA THR A 30 17.08 -16.01 -20.65
C THR A 30 17.58 -14.70 -21.25
N LYS A 31 18.37 -13.94 -20.49
CA LYS A 31 19.00 -12.67 -20.90
C LYS A 31 18.01 -11.55 -21.30
N THR A 32 16.74 -11.67 -20.94
CA THR A 32 15.72 -10.66 -21.22
C THR A 32 14.81 -10.44 -20.02
N LEU A 33 14.37 -9.21 -19.79
CA LEU A 33 13.35 -8.91 -18.79
C LEU A 33 12.05 -9.61 -19.18
N SER A 34 11.45 -10.37 -18.25
CA SER A 34 10.18 -11.05 -18.46
C SER A 34 9.17 -10.48 -17.48
N ASP A 35 8.04 -9.96 -17.98
CA ASP A 35 6.95 -9.52 -17.13
C ASP A 35 6.17 -10.74 -16.64
N LEU A 36 6.12 -10.91 -15.32
CA LEU A 36 5.36 -11.97 -14.67
C LEU A 36 3.99 -11.48 -14.20
N GLY A 37 3.84 -10.17 -13.97
CA GLY A 37 2.68 -9.58 -13.35
C GLY A 37 3.03 -8.53 -12.30
N ARG A 38 2.02 -8.15 -11.52
CA ARG A 38 2.10 -7.11 -10.49
C ARG A 38 1.95 -7.72 -9.11
N VAL A 39 2.70 -7.15 -8.17
CA VAL A 39 2.59 -7.46 -6.75
C VAL A 39 1.91 -6.28 -6.08
N HIS A 40 0.77 -6.54 -5.45
CA HIS A 40 0.02 -5.55 -4.69
C HIS A 40 0.24 -5.80 -3.20
N VAL A 41 0.63 -4.75 -2.48
CA VAL A 41 0.75 -4.80 -1.02
C VAL A 41 -0.39 -4.00 -0.41
N MET A 42 -1.28 -4.68 0.29
CA MET A 42 -2.44 -4.12 0.97
C MET A 42 -2.20 -4.14 2.48
N PRO A 43 -1.56 -3.09 3.04
CA PRO A 43 -1.28 -3.02 4.47
C PRO A 43 -2.55 -2.97 5.32
N SER A 44 -3.68 -2.58 4.72
CA SER A 44 -4.95 -2.43 5.41
C SER A 44 -5.67 -3.74 5.73
N VAL A 45 -5.28 -4.87 5.16
CA VAL A 45 -5.99 -6.15 5.36
C VAL A 45 -6.05 -6.59 6.83
N ASN A 46 -5.09 -6.15 7.64
CA ASN A 46 -5.04 -6.48 9.07
C ASN A 46 -5.55 -5.34 9.97
N CYS A 47 -5.94 -4.19 9.41
CA CYS A 47 -6.55 -3.12 10.20
C CYS A 47 -8.05 -3.07 9.89
N THR A 48 -8.86 -3.07 10.95
CA THR A 48 -10.31 -2.90 10.84
C THR A 48 -10.62 -1.41 10.84
N ASP A 49 -10.85 -0.84 12.02
CA ASP A 49 -11.24 0.56 12.18
C ASP A 49 -10.05 1.48 12.52
N ASP A 50 -8.92 0.89 12.91
CA ASP A 50 -7.74 1.63 13.37
C ASP A 50 -6.57 1.59 12.38
N CYS A 51 -6.87 1.88 11.12
CA CYS A 51 -5.88 1.97 10.06
C CYS A 51 -5.04 3.26 10.16
N TYR A 52 -3.80 3.21 9.67
CA TYR A 52 -2.93 4.39 9.58
C TYR A 52 -3.36 5.38 8.48
N VAL A 53 -4.17 4.90 7.53
CA VAL A 53 -4.80 5.65 6.45
C VAL A 53 -6.27 5.26 6.35
N GLY A 54 -7.09 6.21 5.91
CA GLY A 54 -8.55 6.04 5.82
C GLY A 54 -9.27 6.47 7.10
N MET A 55 -10.55 6.76 6.94
CA MET A 55 -11.48 7.13 8.01
C MET A 55 -12.79 6.38 7.75
N PRO A 56 -13.01 5.22 8.39
CA PRO A 56 -14.22 4.45 8.18
C PRO A 56 -15.44 5.27 8.59
N LEU A 57 -16.43 5.37 7.72
CA LEU A 57 -17.55 6.31 7.88
C LEU A 57 -18.41 6.04 9.11
N HIS A 58 -18.43 4.80 9.61
CA HIS A 58 -19.15 4.43 10.83
C HIS A 58 -18.45 4.86 12.13
N THR A 59 -17.20 5.32 12.06
CA THR A 59 -16.43 5.80 13.22
C THR A 59 -16.70 7.28 13.49
N ALA A 60 -16.38 7.75 14.71
CA ALA A 60 -16.49 9.16 15.06
C ALA A 60 -15.70 10.09 14.11
N ASP A 61 -14.49 9.68 13.70
CA ASP A 61 -13.69 10.45 12.73
C ASP A 61 -14.33 10.45 11.34
N GLY A 62 -14.91 9.31 10.93
CA GLY A 62 -15.67 9.22 9.69
C GLY A 62 -16.90 10.12 9.67
N GLN A 63 -17.58 10.27 10.81
CA GLN A 63 -18.68 11.23 10.97
C GLN A 63 -18.19 12.67 10.89
N TRP A 64 -17.07 13.00 11.54
CA TRP A 64 -16.43 14.33 11.41
C TRP A 64 -16.03 14.65 9.97
N PHE A 65 -15.43 13.68 9.27
CA PHE A 65 -15.11 13.81 7.86
C PHE A 65 -16.37 14.06 7.02
N THR A 66 -17.42 13.25 7.22
CA THR A 66 -18.69 13.39 6.50
C THR A 66 -19.37 14.74 6.77
N TYR A 67 -19.28 15.23 8.01
CA TYR A 67 -19.77 16.55 8.37
C TYR A 67 -18.94 17.66 7.70
N GLY A 68 -17.61 17.52 7.67
CA GLY A 68 -16.70 18.45 7.01
C GLY A 68 -16.98 18.63 5.51
N VAL A 69 -17.42 17.57 4.81
CA VAL A 69 -17.82 17.64 3.39
C VAL A 69 -18.96 18.64 3.14
N LYS A 70 -19.76 18.98 4.17
CA LYS A 70 -20.83 19.99 4.08
C LYS A 70 -20.32 21.43 4.23
N LEU A 71 -19.01 21.62 4.37
CA LEU A 71 -18.34 22.92 4.55
C LEU A 71 -18.90 23.74 5.73
N PRO A 72 -18.93 23.18 6.96
CA PRO A 72 -19.38 23.92 8.12
C PRO A 72 -18.41 25.04 8.48
N GLN A 73 -18.86 25.99 9.32
CA GLN A 73 -18.01 27.12 9.74
C GLN A 73 -16.72 26.67 10.45
N ASN A 74 -16.75 25.53 11.14
CA ASN A 74 -15.61 24.96 11.87
C ASN A 74 -14.82 23.93 11.04
N LEU A 75 -14.87 24.00 9.71
CA LEU A 75 -14.18 23.06 8.82
C LEU A 75 -12.67 23.01 9.09
N ALA A 76 -12.04 24.17 9.30
CA ALA A 76 -10.60 24.25 9.51
C ALA A 76 -10.17 23.48 10.77
N GLU A 77 -10.96 23.56 11.85
CA GLU A 77 -10.73 22.82 13.09
C GLU A 77 -10.91 21.31 12.89
N ILE A 78 -11.94 20.90 12.13
CA ILE A 78 -12.19 19.50 11.80
C ILE A 78 -11.00 18.93 11.00
N ASP A 79 -10.59 19.63 9.94
CA ASP A 79 -9.47 19.21 9.09
C ASP A 79 -8.17 19.12 9.89
N TYR A 80 -7.90 20.10 10.74
CA TYR A 80 -6.71 20.10 11.61
C TYR A 80 -6.74 18.93 12.60
N TYR A 81 -7.88 18.64 13.22
CA TYR A 81 -8.05 17.51 14.14
C TYR A 81 -7.77 16.17 13.43
N LEU A 82 -8.42 15.93 12.29
CA LEU A 82 -8.28 14.69 11.52
C LEU A 82 -6.84 14.51 11.03
N TYR A 83 -6.25 15.58 10.46
CA TYR A 83 -4.86 15.59 10.03
C TYR A 83 -3.90 15.27 11.18
N SER A 84 -4.01 16.00 12.29
CA SER A 84 -3.08 15.89 13.43
C SER A 84 -3.14 14.51 14.06
N ARG A 85 -4.33 13.90 14.12
CA ARG A 85 -4.51 12.53 14.60
C ARG A 85 -3.83 11.51 13.67
N LEU A 86 -4.14 11.52 12.38
CA LEU A 86 -3.54 10.59 11.41
C LEU A 86 -2.02 10.78 11.31
N ARG A 87 -1.54 12.03 11.37
CA ARG A 87 -0.12 12.35 11.31
C ARG A 87 0.63 11.79 12.51
N ARG A 88 0.10 11.95 13.73
CA ARG A 88 0.71 11.36 14.94
C ARG A 88 0.80 9.84 14.86
N ARG A 89 -0.24 9.18 14.36
CA ARG A 89 -0.24 7.72 14.14
C ARG A 89 0.84 7.27 13.17
N PHE A 90 0.95 7.97 12.04
CA PHE A 90 2.00 7.68 11.06
C PHE A 90 3.41 7.86 11.66
N LEU A 91 3.63 8.93 12.42
CA LEU A 91 4.91 9.16 13.09
C LEU A 91 5.22 8.08 14.14
N ALA A 92 4.22 7.61 14.90
CA ALA A 92 4.38 6.49 15.83
C ALA A 92 4.77 5.19 15.10
N LEU A 93 4.12 4.88 13.96
CA LEU A 93 4.48 3.73 13.12
C LEU A 93 5.91 3.81 12.59
N GLN A 94 6.37 5.01 12.24
CA GLN A 94 7.77 5.22 11.83
C GLN A 94 8.73 5.03 13.00
N ALA A 95 8.41 5.59 14.18
CA ALA A 95 9.23 5.46 15.37
C ALA A 95 9.37 3.98 15.82
N GLU A 96 8.32 3.19 15.65
CA GLU A 96 8.31 1.75 15.94
C GLU A 96 8.91 0.88 14.82
N GLY A 97 9.33 1.47 13.69
CA GLY A 97 9.84 0.73 12.53
C GLY A 97 8.78 -0.11 11.80
N LYS A 98 7.50 0.00 12.19
CA LYS A 98 6.35 -0.71 11.60
C LYS A 98 5.89 -0.13 10.27
N ASN A 99 6.56 0.91 9.79
CA ASN A 99 6.32 1.49 8.47
C ASN A 99 6.98 0.69 7.32
N TYR A 100 7.73 -0.37 7.63
CA TYR A 100 8.27 -1.31 6.64
C TYR A 100 7.55 -2.65 6.72
N ILE A 101 7.26 -3.22 5.55
CA ILE A 101 6.69 -4.56 5.43
C ILE A 101 7.66 -5.37 4.56
N ASN A 102 8.30 -6.34 5.20
CA ASN A 102 9.21 -7.28 4.57
C ASN A 102 8.49 -8.60 4.36
N GLU A 103 8.52 -9.07 3.12
CA GLU A 103 7.87 -10.29 2.68
C GLU A 103 8.82 -11.01 1.71
N THR A 104 8.53 -12.27 1.41
CA THR A 104 9.28 -13.03 0.41
C THR A 104 8.29 -13.69 -0.52
N ILE A 105 8.49 -13.46 -1.82
CA ILE A 105 7.71 -14.09 -2.88
C ILE A 105 8.46 -15.34 -3.30
N VAL A 106 7.74 -16.44 -3.43
CA VAL A 106 8.25 -17.71 -3.92
C VAL A 106 7.69 -17.92 -5.32
N ILE A 107 8.60 -18.18 -6.26
CA ILE A 107 8.27 -18.49 -7.65
C ILE A 107 8.67 -19.94 -7.93
N ASP A 108 7.69 -20.74 -8.31
CA ASP A 108 7.92 -22.10 -8.78
C ASP A 108 7.84 -22.14 -10.31
N THR A 109 8.82 -22.77 -10.92
CA THR A 109 8.90 -22.98 -12.37
C THR A 109 9.02 -24.46 -12.70
N ASP A 110 8.92 -24.79 -13.99
CA ASP A 110 9.15 -26.13 -14.53
C ASP A 110 10.59 -26.63 -14.38
N LYS A 111 11.57 -25.74 -14.14
CA LYS A 111 13.01 -26.08 -14.03
C LYS A 111 13.61 -25.83 -12.66
N VAL A 112 13.14 -24.81 -11.96
CA VAL A 112 13.60 -24.38 -10.63
C VAL A 112 12.37 -24.22 -9.74
N LYS A 113 12.38 -24.90 -8.60
CA LYS A 113 11.35 -24.75 -7.57
C LYS A 113 11.89 -23.82 -6.48
N HIS A 114 10.98 -23.17 -5.78
CA HIS A 114 11.29 -22.37 -4.59
C HIS A 114 12.27 -21.22 -4.84
N LEU A 115 12.13 -20.50 -5.95
CA LEU A 115 12.91 -19.30 -6.18
C LEU A 115 12.40 -18.17 -5.30
N GLU A 116 13.17 -17.80 -4.29
CA GLU A 116 12.85 -16.72 -3.36
C GLU A 116 13.21 -15.36 -3.93
N VAL A 117 12.26 -14.42 -3.85
CA VAL A 117 12.43 -13.03 -4.24
C VAL A 117 12.03 -12.16 -3.05
N PRO A 118 12.98 -11.46 -2.40
CA PRO A 118 12.66 -10.58 -1.29
C PRO A 118 11.82 -9.39 -1.76
N LEU A 119 10.79 -9.07 -1.01
CA LEU A 119 9.90 -7.94 -1.22
C LEU A 119 9.98 -7.01 -0.01
N THR A 120 10.35 -5.75 -0.24
CA THR A 120 10.33 -4.72 0.79
C THR A 120 9.41 -3.60 0.34
N SER A 121 8.44 -3.28 1.18
CA SER A 121 7.54 -2.14 0.95
C SER A 121 7.61 -1.17 2.13
N LYS A 122 7.47 0.12 1.82
CA LYS A 122 7.55 1.20 2.80
C LYS A 122 6.27 2.01 2.75
N LEU A 123 5.60 2.10 3.89
CA LEU A 123 4.48 3.01 4.09
C LEU A 123 5.00 4.45 4.10
N VAL A 124 4.35 5.29 3.31
CA VAL A 124 4.69 6.72 3.18
C VAL A 124 3.48 7.56 3.55
N TRP A 125 3.72 8.72 4.11
CA TRP A 125 2.64 9.69 4.34
C TRP A 125 2.04 10.12 2.99
N PRO A 126 0.71 10.13 2.86
CA PRO A 126 0.07 10.58 1.62
C PRO A 126 0.50 12.00 1.25
N LYS A 127 0.83 12.20 -0.02
CA LYS A 127 1.17 13.51 -0.58
C LYS A 127 0.28 13.78 -1.78
N LEU A 128 -0.33 14.96 -1.81
CA LEU A 128 -1.10 15.45 -2.96
C LEU A 128 -0.19 15.81 -4.14
N LEU A 129 1.01 16.32 -3.84
CA LEU A 129 1.98 16.74 -4.83
C LEU A 129 3.26 15.94 -4.68
N THR A 130 3.84 15.55 -5.81
CA THR A 130 5.17 14.92 -5.87
C THR A 130 6.29 15.92 -5.58
N ARG A 131 6.03 17.21 -5.79
CA ARG A 131 6.95 18.33 -5.52
C ARG A 131 6.50 19.08 -4.28
N SER A 132 7.47 19.45 -3.43
CA SER A 132 7.25 20.20 -2.18
C SER A 132 7.40 21.72 -2.34
N THR A 133 7.72 22.20 -3.54
CA THR A 133 7.89 23.61 -3.85
C THR A 133 6.67 24.12 -4.59
N VAL A 134 5.87 24.96 -3.93
CA VAL A 134 4.79 25.71 -4.55
C VAL A 134 5.34 27.08 -4.89
N HIS A 135 5.45 27.39 -6.19
CA HIS A 135 5.80 28.73 -6.65
C HIS A 135 4.51 29.55 -6.72
N PHE A 136 4.49 30.68 -6.01
CA PHE A 136 3.40 31.63 -6.07
C PHE A 136 3.79 32.85 -6.93
N PRO A 137 2.83 33.47 -7.64
CA PRO A 137 1.42 33.10 -7.72
C PRO A 137 1.19 31.81 -8.52
N LEU A 138 0.11 31.09 -8.20
CA LEU A 138 -0.39 29.98 -9.03
C LEU A 138 -1.03 30.60 -10.29
N THR A 139 -0.21 31.12 -11.19
CA THR A 139 -0.63 31.60 -12.53
C THR A 139 -0.43 30.51 -13.57
#